data_AF-A0A6J3R7P3-F1
#
_entry.id   AF-A0A6J3R7P3-F1
#
_cell.length_a   1.000
_cell.length_b   1.000
_cell.length_c   1.000
_cell.angle_alpha   90.00
_cell.angle_beta   90.00
_cell.angle_gamma   90.00
#
_symmetry.space_group_name_H-M   'P 1'
#
loop_
_entity.id
_entity.type
_entity.pdbx_description
1 polymer ?
#
loop_
_entity_poly.entity_id
_entity_poly.type
_entity_poly.pdbx_seq_one_letter_code
_entity_poly.pdbx_strand_id
1 'polypeptide(L)'
;MGSKAKKRVVLPTRPAPPTVEQILEDVRGAPAEDLVFTAVAREDPPAPSGRAEDTEAQREQLYQQSRVYVATNQRLWRAGAQLKQQREELWRAREELEQEILFPFRLLQTIDWSSLCYTVGPVDFLFYV
;
A
#
# COMPACT_ATOMS: atom_id res chain seq x y z
N MET A 1 75.07 -1.46 -7.76
CA MET A 1 74.31 -2.02 -6.62
C MET A 1 74.52 -1.13 -5.40
N GLY A 2 73.48 -0.79 -4.63
CA GLY A 2 73.63 -0.01 -3.40
C GLY A 2 72.44 0.89 -3.06
N SER A 3 71.34 0.28 -2.64
CA SER A 3 70.05 0.79 -2.15
C SER A 3 70.04 2.14 -1.42
N LYS A 4 69.18 3.06 -1.89
CA LYS A 4 68.76 4.27 -1.15
C LYS A 4 68.01 3.85 0.13
N ALA A 5 68.60 4.09 1.30
CA ALA A 5 67.94 3.83 2.58
C ALA A 5 66.74 4.79 2.77
N LYS A 6 65.53 4.22 2.87
CA LYS A 6 64.29 4.97 3.10
C LYS A 6 64.24 5.38 4.57
N LYS A 7 64.51 6.66 4.87
CA LYS A 7 64.32 7.24 6.22
C LYS A 7 62.87 7.00 6.63
N ARG A 8 62.66 6.06 7.55
CA ARG A 8 61.36 5.85 8.19
C ARG A 8 61.09 7.11 9.01
N VAL A 9 60.09 7.88 8.61
CA VAL A 9 59.55 8.97 9.41
C VAL A 9 59.01 8.33 10.68
N VAL A 10 59.76 8.43 11.78
CA VAL A 10 59.33 7.96 13.09
C VAL A 10 58.26 8.93 13.54
N LEU A 11 57.01 8.49 13.50
CA LEU A 11 55.91 9.27 14.06
C LEU A 11 56.19 9.44 15.56
N PRO A 12 55.96 10.63 16.13
CA PRO A 12 56.08 10.84 17.57
C PRO A 12 55.23 9.79 18.29
N THR A 13 55.78 9.21 19.35
CA THR A 13 55.10 8.18 20.14
C THR A 13 53.79 8.72 20.68
N ARG A 14 52.72 7.92 20.55
CA ARG A 14 51.41 8.24 21.10
C ARG A 14 51.56 8.50 22.61
N PRO A 15 50.98 9.58 23.15
CA PRO A 15 50.95 9.80 24.59
C PRO A 15 50.25 8.62 25.28
N ALA A 16 50.67 8.34 26.53
CA ALA A 16 50.00 7.35 27.34
C ALA A 16 48.51 7.70 27.48
N PRO A 17 47.60 6.71 27.45
CA PRO A 17 46.18 6.98 27.68
C PRO A 17 46.00 7.58 29.08
N PRO A 18 45.02 8.48 29.26
CA PRO A 18 44.75 9.11 30.54
C PRO A 18 44.38 8.07 31.61
N THR A 19 44.70 8.38 32.86
CA THR A 19 44.35 7.52 33.99
C THR A 19 42.88 7.70 34.38
N VAL A 20 42.29 6.70 35.03
CA VAL A 20 40.88 6.72 35.43
C VAL A 20 40.56 7.93 36.32
N GLU A 21 41.49 8.30 37.20
CA GLU A 21 41.34 9.43 38.12
C GLU A 21 41.19 10.76 37.37
N GLN A 22 41.94 10.94 36.29
CA GLN A 22 41.88 12.14 35.44
C GLN A 22 40.53 12.22 34.73
N ILE A 23 40.05 11.09 34.21
CA ILE A 23 38.74 11.01 33.56
C ILE A 23 37.64 11.38 34.55
N LEU A 24 37.71 10.89 35.78
CA LEU A 24 36.71 11.21 36.82
C LEU A 24 36.80 12.65 37.31
N GLU A 25 37.98 13.27 37.29
CA GLU A 25 38.13 14.70 37.56
C GLU A 25 37.53 15.54 36.44
N ASP A 26 37.81 15.21 35.18
CA ASP A 26 37.25 15.89 34.01
C ASP A 26 35.71 15.78 33.98
N VAL A 27 35.16 14.61 34.28
CA VAL A 27 33.70 14.39 34.36
C VAL A 27 33.07 15.20 35.49
N ARG A 28 33.75 15.36 36.63
CA ARG A 28 33.26 16.17 37.76
C ARG A 28 33.39 17.67 37.52
N GLY A 29 34.38 18.09 36.74
CA GLY A 29 34.60 19.48 36.36
C GLY A 29 33.74 19.96 35.18
N ALA A 30 33.11 19.05 34.46
CA ALA A 30 32.30 19.38 33.30
C ALA A 30 30.96 20.05 33.69
N PRO A 31 30.49 21.03 32.90
CA PRO A 31 29.23 21.73 33.17
C PRO A 31 28.02 20.80 33.00
N ALA A 32 26.97 21.03 33.78
CA ALA A 32 25.73 20.25 33.71
C ALA A 32 25.00 20.41 32.36
N GLU A 33 25.29 21.50 31.64
CA GLU A 33 24.75 21.81 30.32
C GLU A 33 25.50 21.13 29.17
N ASP A 34 26.54 20.32 29.44
CA ASP A 34 27.24 19.59 28.40
C ASP A 34 26.25 18.70 27.62
N LEU A 35 26.41 18.66 26.30
CA LEU A 35 25.62 17.83 25.41
C LEU A 35 25.74 16.35 25.78
N VAL A 36 26.89 15.91 26.29
CA VAL A 36 27.09 14.53 26.72
C VAL A 36 26.16 14.18 27.90
N PHE A 37 26.00 15.08 28.88
CA PHE A 37 25.14 14.83 30.04
C PHE A 37 23.66 15.13 29.76
N THR A 38 23.37 16.16 28.96
CA THR A 38 21.99 16.53 28.59
C THR A 38 21.38 15.58 27.57
N ALA A 39 22.15 14.97 26.67
CA ALA A 39 21.64 13.93 25.78
C ALA A 39 21.20 12.70 26.56
N VAL A 40 21.99 12.26 27.56
CA VAL A 40 21.64 11.15 28.46
C VAL A 40 20.41 11.51 29.30
N ALA A 41 20.33 12.72 29.84
CA ALA A 41 19.15 13.20 30.57
C ALA A 41 17.91 13.42 29.69
N ARG A 42 18.06 13.47 28.35
CA ARG A 42 16.96 13.55 27.38
C ARG A 42 16.47 12.15 26.98
N GLU A 43 17.34 11.15 27.04
CA GLU A 43 17.00 9.73 26.84
C GLU A 43 16.38 9.09 28.08
N ASP A 44 16.71 9.59 29.28
CA ASP A 44 15.96 9.31 30.51
C ASP A 44 14.84 10.35 30.67
N PRO A 45 13.62 10.11 30.15
CA PRO A 45 12.51 10.99 30.46
C PRO A 45 12.37 11.06 31.98
N PRO A 46 12.12 12.25 32.57
CA PRO A 46 11.74 12.32 33.99
C PRO A 46 10.60 11.33 34.17
N ALA A 47 10.76 10.38 35.10
CA ALA A 47 9.78 9.33 35.34
C ALA A 47 8.38 9.94 35.30
N PRO A 48 7.54 9.57 34.32
CA PRO A 48 6.29 10.28 34.10
C PRO A 48 5.32 9.86 35.20
N SER A 49 5.33 10.61 36.30
CA SER A 49 4.25 10.64 37.26
C SER A 49 2.96 11.01 36.51
N GLY A 50 2.13 10.01 36.19
CA GLY A 50 0.79 10.15 35.58
C GLY A 50 0.71 10.25 34.05
N ARG A 51 1.78 10.64 33.34
CA ARG A 51 1.71 10.90 31.87
C ARG A 51 1.92 9.67 30.98
N ALA A 52 2.50 8.59 31.51
CA ALA A 52 2.75 7.36 30.73
C ALA A 52 1.46 6.58 30.42
N GLU A 53 0.54 6.51 31.38
CA GLU A 53 -0.74 5.80 31.24
C GLU A 53 -1.60 6.44 30.14
N ASP A 54 -1.65 7.78 30.08
CA ASP A 54 -2.35 8.51 29.02
C ASP A 54 -1.77 8.21 27.62
N THR A 55 -0.45 8.08 27.52
CA THR A 55 0.19 7.73 26.24
C THR A 55 -0.03 6.27 25.83
N GLU A 56 -0.14 5.35 26.80
CA GLU A 56 -0.44 3.95 26.54
C GLU A 56 -1.91 3.77 26.12
N ALA A 57 -2.84 4.43 26.83
CA ALA A 57 -4.25 4.46 26.48
C ALA A 57 -4.48 5.04 25.07
N GLN A 58 -3.75 6.10 24.72
CA GLN A 58 -3.82 6.68 23.37
C GLN A 58 -3.30 5.71 22.29
N ARG A 59 -2.21 4.98 22.57
CA ARG A 59 -1.67 3.96 21.65
C ARG A 59 -2.63 2.79 21.46
N GLU A 60 -3.23 2.31 22.55
CA GLU A 60 -4.24 1.25 22.50
C GLU A 60 -5.46 1.70 21.69
N GLN A 61 -5.92 2.94 21.89
CA GLN A 61 -7.02 3.50 21.09
C GLN A 61 -6.69 3.52 19.59
N LEU A 62 -5.49 3.97 19.21
CA LEU A 62 -5.06 3.98 17.80
C LEU A 62 -4.96 2.56 17.22
N TYR A 63 -4.48 1.60 18.02
CA TYR A 63 -4.43 0.21 17.62
C TYR A 63 -5.83 -0.35 17.35
N GLN A 64 -6.79 -0.10 18.24
CA GLN A 64 -8.17 -0.52 18.04
C GLN A 64 -8.81 0.14 16.81
N GLN A 65 -8.57 1.43 16.59
CA GLN A 65 -9.04 2.14 15.40
C GLN A 65 -8.46 1.52 14.11
N SER A 66 -7.17 1.22 14.10
CA SER A 66 -6.51 0.55 12.98
C SER A 66 -7.13 -0.83 12.69
N ARG A 67 -7.41 -1.62 13.74
CA ARG A 67 -8.08 -2.93 13.57
C ARG A 67 -9.46 -2.80 12.96
N VAL A 68 -10.28 -1.87 13.46
CA VAL A 68 -11.63 -1.62 12.92
C VAL A 68 -11.56 -1.16 11.47
N TYR A 69 -10.63 -0.27 11.14
CA TYR A 69 -10.39 0.18 9.78
C TYR A 69 -10.05 -0.99 8.85
N VAL A 70 -9.08 -1.83 9.22
CA VAL A 70 -8.65 -2.98 8.41
C VAL A 70 -9.81 -3.97 8.21
N ALA A 71 -10.56 -4.29 9.26
CA ALA A 71 -11.70 -5.20 9.18
C ALA A 71 -12.80 -4.65 8.25
N THR A 72 -13.07 -3.35 8.31
CA THR A 72 -14.05 -2.67 7.45
C THR A 72 -13.57 -2.67 6.01
N ASN A 73 -12.30 -2.36 5.78
CA ASN A 73 -11.73 -2.35 4.43
C ASN A 73 -11.79 -3.75 3.80
N GLN A 74 -11.50 -4.81 4.55
CA GLN A 74 -11.66 -6.19 4.08
C GLN A 74 -13.11 -6.55 3.71
N ARG A 75 -14.11 -5.97 4.38
CA ARG A 75 -15.53 -6.14 4.01
C ARG A 75 -15.83 -5.41 2.71
N LEU A 76 -15.34 -4.18 2.55
CA LEU A 76 -15.50 -3.41 1.31
C LEU A 76 -14.85 -4.11 0.11
N TRP A 77 -13.66 -4.67 0.29
CA TRP A 77 -12.98 -5.44 -0.75
C TRP A 77 -13.82 -6.64 -1.21
N ARG A 78 -14.39 -7.40 -0.26
CA ARG A 78 -15.27 -8.54 -0.57
C ARG A 78 -16.53 -8.10 -1.31
N ALA A 79 -17.22 -7.07 -0.81
CA ALA A 79 -18.40 -6.53 -1.47
C ALA A 79 -18.08 -6.01 -2.89
N GLY A 80 -16.96 -5.30 -3.05
CA GLY A 80 -16.51 -4.81 -4.34
C GLY A 80 -16.18 -5.94 -5.32
N ALA A 81 -15.58 -7.04 -4.85
CA ALA A 81 -15.34 -8.23 -5.66
C ALA A 81 -16.67 -8.89 -6.11
N GLN A 82 -17.64 -9.01 -5.21
CA GLN A 82 -18.97 -9.54 -5.53
C GLN A 82 -19.70 -8.67 -6.56
N LEU A 83 -19.68 -7.35 -6.40
CA LEU A 83 -20.31 -6.43 -7.37
C LEU A 83 -19.65 -6.52 -8.75
N LYS A 84 -18.32 -6.65 -8.81
CA LYS A 84 -17.62 -6.87 -10.08
C LYS A 84 -18.08 -8.16 -10.74
N GLN A 85 -18.18 -9.25 -9.99
CA GLN A 85 -18.68 -10.53 -10.50
C GLN A 85 -20.11 -10.39 -11.05
N GLN A 86 -21.03 -9.79 -10.29
CA GLN A 86 -22.41 -9.58 -10.73
C GLN A 86 -22.49 -8.73 -12.00
N ARG A 87 -21.64 -7.70 -12.11
CA ARG A 87 -21.55 -6.90 -13.33
C ARG A 87 -21.14 -7.74 -14.54
N GLU A 88 -20.14 -8.61 -14.40
CA GLU A 88 -19.71 -9.49 -15.51
C GLU A 88 -20.78 -10.51 -15.88
N GLU A 89 -21.53 -11.02 -14.91
CA GLU A 89 -22.68 -11.90 -15.15
C GLU A 89 -23.78 -11.18 -15.95
N LEU A 90 -24.14 -9.95 -15.54
CA LEU A 90 -25.10 -9.14 -16.28
C LEU A 90 -24.59 -8.77 -17.68
N TRP A 91 -23.30 -8.52 -17.83
CA TRP A 91 -22.70 -8.26 -19.14
C TRP A 91 -22.83 -9.46 -20.06
N ARG A 92 -22.53 -10.67 -19.57
CA ARG A 92 -22.71 -11.91 -20.34
C ARG A 92 -24.18 -12.15 -20.68
N ALA A 93 -25.08 -12.01 -19.73
CA ALA A 93 -26.52 -12.16 -19.96
C ALA A 93 -27.05 -11.14 -21.00
N ARG A 94 -26.52 -9.91 -21.00
CA ARG A 94 -26.82 -8.93 -22.04
C ARG A 94 -26.33 -9.39 -23.41
N GLU A 95 -25.10 -9.87 -23.51
CA GLU A 95 -24.53 -10.33 -24.79
C GLU A 95 -25.29 -11.55 -25.33
N GLU A 96 -25.66 -12.49 -24.46
CA GLU A 96 -26.54 -13.61 -24.80
C GLU A 96 -27.90 -13.14 -25.33
N LEU A 97 -28.53 -12.18 -24.65
CA LEU A 97 -29.80 -11.61 -25.10
C LEU A 97 -29.66 -10.88 -26.45
N GLU A 98 -28.58 -10.11 -26.64
CA GLU A 98 -28.32 -9.45 -27.92
C GLU A 98 -28.11 -10.46 -29.04
N GLN A 99 -27.40 -11.56 -28.78
CA GLN A 99 -27.27 -12.67 -29.72
C GLN A 99 -28.66 -13.27 -30.02
N GLU A 100 -29.45 -13.62 -29.00
CA GLU A 100 -30.80 -14.17 -29.17
C GLU A 100 -31.74 -13.27 -29.97
N ILE A 101 -31.61 -11.94 -29.86
CA ILE A 101 -32.41 -10.99 -30.63
C ILE A 101 -31.84 -10.81 -32.06
N LEU A 102 -30.52 -10.76 -32.20
CA LEU A 102 -29.87 -10.53 -33.50
C LEU A 102 -29.85 -11.76 -34.40
N PHE A 103 -29.81 -12.98 -33.83
CA PHE A 103 -29.88 -14.24 -34.58
C PHE A 103 -31.14 -14.35 -35.46
N PRO A 104 -32.37 -14.17 -34.96
CA PRO A 104 -33.57 -14.21 -35.79
C PRO A 104 -33.61 -13.03 -36.77
N PHE A 105 -33.14 -11.84 -36.40
CA PHE A 105 -33.05 -10.72 -37.35
C PHE A 105 -32.09 -11.00 -38.52
N ARG A 106 -30.93 -11.62 -38.27
CA ARG A 106 -30.00 -12.04 -39.33
C ARG A 106 -30.54 -13.20 -40.16
N LEU A 107 -31.22 -14.16 -39.54
CA LEU A 107 -31.87 -15.25 -40.26
C LEU A 107 -32.96 -14.69 -41.18
N LEU A 108 -33.80 -13.77 -40.71
CA LEU A 108 -34.81 -13.10 -41.54
C LEU A 108 -34.23 -12.29 -42.71
N GLN A 109 -33.04 -11.71 -42.55
CA GLN A 109 -32.34 -11.00 -43.64
C GLN A 109 -31.65 -11.92 -44.65
N THR A 110 -31.36 -13.17 -44.27
CA THR A 110 -30.75 -14.17 -45.17
C THR A 110 -31.78 -15.08 -45.83
N ILE A 111 -33.04 -15.05 -45.38
CA ILE A 111 -34.15 -15.70 -46.06
C ILE A 111 -34.39 -14.99 -47.40
N ASP A 112 -34.24 -15.75 -48.48
CA ASP A 112 -34.65 -15.32 -49.82
C ASP A 112 -36.18 -15.40 -49.95
N TRP A 113 -36.83 -14.28 -49.64
CA TRP A 113 -38.28 -14.13 -49.73
C TRP A 113 -38.81 -14.29 -51.17
N SER A 114 -37.95 -14.20 -52.20
CA SER A 114 -38.36 -14.39 -53.58
C SER A 114 -38.80 -15.84 -53.88
N SER A 115 -38.26 -16.82 -53.13
CA SER A 115 -38.63 -18.23 -53.26
C SER A 115 -39.95 -18.57 -52.55
N LEU A 116 -40.31 -17.83 -51.49
CA LEU A 116 -41.57 -18.02 -50.76
C LEU A 116 -42.79 -17.45 -51.50
N CYS A 117 -42.61 -16.40 -52.29
CA CYS A 117 -43.68 -15.71 -53.02
C CYS A 117 -44.32 -16.52 -54.17
N TYR A 118 -43.76 -17.67 -54.56
CA TYR A 118 -44.31 -18.48 -55.67
C TYR A 118 -45.39 -19.48 -55.26
N THR A 119 -45.69 -19.64 -53.96
CA THR A 119 -46.66 -20.66 -53.49
C THR A 119 -48.00 -20.12 -53.00
N VAL A 120 -48.14 -18.80 -52.86
CA VAL A 120 -49.41 -18.17 -52.48
C VAL A 120 -49.83 -17.25 -53.63
N GLY A 121 -50.89 -17.65 -54.33
CA GLY A 121 -51.54 -16.84 -55.37
C GLY A 121 -51.97 -15.45 -54.86
N PRO A 122 -52.45 -14.58 -55.74
CA PRO A 122 -52.56 -13.15 -55.48
C PRO A 122 -53.54 -12.90 -54.34
N VAL A 123 -53.02 -12.55 -53.15
CA VAL A 123 -53.83 -11.98 -52.08
C VAL A 123 -53.12 -10.72 -51.62
N ASP A 124 -53.86 -9.62 -51.71
CA ASP A 124 -53.42 -8.24 -51.53
C ASP A 124 -52.65 -8.02 -50.22
N PHE A 125 -51.34 -7.76 -50.33
CA PHE A 125 -50.54 -7.26 -49.22
C PHE A 125 -50.84 -5.76 -49.01
N LEU A 126 -51.88 -5.48 -48.23
CA LEU A 126 -52.03 -4.20 -47.53
C LEU A 126 -50.91 -4.11 -46.48
N PHE A 127 -49.89 -3.33 -46.80
CA PHE A 127 -48.92 -2.83 -45.82
C PHE A 127 -49.66 -2.05 -44.72
N TYR A 128 -49.56 -2.52 -43.47
CA TYR A 128 -49.86 -1.72 -42.29
C TYR A 128 -48.65 -1.77 -41.35
N VAL A 129 -48.11 -0.57 -41.10
CA VAL A 129 -47.06 -0.16 -40.14
C VAL A 129 -45.63 -0.47 -40.50
#